data_AF-A0A2N2R0G1-F1
#
_entry.id   AF-A0A2N2R0G1-F1
#
_cell.length_a   1.000
_cell.length_b   1.000
_cell.length_c   1.000
_cell.angle_alpha   90.00
_cell.angle_beta   90.00
_cell.angle_gamma   90.00
#
_symmetry.space_group_name_H-M   'P 1'
#
loop_
_entity.id
_entity.type
_entity.pdbx_description
1 polymer ?
#
loop_
_entity_poly.entity_id
_entity_poly.type
_entity_poly.pdbx_seq_one_letter_code
_entity_poly.pdbx_strand_id
1 'polypeptide(L)'
;MPAATAKAAADPNRALLASIIAGQVADSGCLPADLGLGKAAHAALLHTYFPGFDVSGPVRAVEAIPEWEDLQKLLLDFRACEHPSELLVANILATACAGRDHLWQDLGLANREELSRLMSVNFPALARANTGDMKWKKFIYRQVCSRDGTYVCPAPSCGVCKDYAKCFGPEN
;
A
#
# COMPACT_ATOMS: atom_id res chain seq x y z
N MET A 1 19.89 -23.12 -2.98
CA MET A 1 18.70 -22.34 -3.40
C MET A 1 19.19 -21.17 -4.24
N PRO A 2 18.53 -20.82 -5.34
CA PRO A 2 18.92 -19.66 -6.13
C PRO A 2 18.77 -18.39 -5.28
N ALA A 3 19.70 -17.44 -5.43
CA ALA A 3 19.67 -16.16 -4.73
C ALA A 3 18.97 -15.11 -5.61
N ALA A 4 18.34 -14.11 -4.97
CA ALA A 4 17.77 -12.97 -5.68
C ALA A 4 18.86 -12.26 -6.49
N THR A 5 18.48 -11.63 -7.62
CA THR A 5 19.44 -10.84 -8.40
C THR A 5 20.02 -9.71 -7.54
N ALA A 6 21.24 -9.26 -7.82
CA ALA A 6 21.88 -8.17 -7.06
C ALA A 6 21.01 -6.90 -7.03
N LYS A 7 20.32 -6.58 -8.13
CA LYS A 7 19.38 -5.45 -8.20
C LYS A 7 18.18 -5.64 -7.28
N ALA A 8 17.57 -6.83 -7.27
CA ALA A 8 16.46 -7.15 -6.39
C ALA A 8 16.88 -7.18 -4.92
N ALA A 9 18.09 -7.67 -4.62
CA ALA A 9 18.64 -7.71 -3.27
C ALA A 9 18.91 -6.30 -2.70
N ALA A 10 19.30 -5.35 -3.55
CA ALA A 10 19.55 -3.96 -3.18
C ALA A 10 18.30 -3.06 -3.19
N ASP A 11 17.17 -3.55 -3.71
CA ASP A 11 15.93 -2.78 -3.78
C ASP A 11 15.36 -2.58 -2.37
N PRO A 12 15.08 -1.32 -1.94
CA PRO A 12 14.56 -1.04 -0.61
C PRO A 12 13.19 -1.68 -0.35
N ASN A 13 12.42 -1.98 -1.40
CA ASN A 13 11.14 -2.66 -1.30
C ASN A 13 11.26 -4.16 -1.01
N ARG A 14 12.44 -4.79 -1.15
CA ARG A 14 12.56 -6.23 -0.93
C ARG A 14 12.10 -6.65 0.46
N ALA A 15 12.51 -5.92 1.50
CA ALA A 15 12.08 -6.22 2.87
C ALA A 15 10.58 -5.97 3.08
N LEU A 16 10.04 -4.88 2.51
CA LEU A 16 8.64 -4.53 2.63
C LEU A 16 7.72 -5.52 1.90
N LEU A 17 8.11 -5.95 0.69
CA LEU A 17 7.43 -7.00 -0.06
C LEU A 17 7.48 -8.33 0.68
N ALA A 18 8.58 -8.64 1.38
CA ALA A 18 8.67 -9.83 2.21
C ALA A 18 7.67 -9.77 3.38
N SER A 19 7.54 -8.62 4.06
CA SER A 19 6.53 -8.43 5.12
C SER A 19 5.12 -8.62 4.59
N ILE A 20 4.78 -8.03 3.43
CA ILE A 20 3.46 -8.17 2.79
C ILE A 20 3.18 -9.64 2.45
N ILE A 21 4.13 -10.33 1.82
CA ILE A 21 3.98 -11.76 1.47
C ILE A 21 3.83 -12.60 2.75
N ALA A 22 4.64 -12.35 3.77
CA ALA A 22 4.55 -13.08 5.04
C ALA A 22 3.19 -12.86 5.71
N GLY A 23 2.69 -11.63 5.73
CA GLY A 23 1.36 -11.29 6.22
C GLY A 23 0.27 -12.04 5.46
N GLN A 24 0.34 -12.01 4.12
CA GLN A 24 -0.62 -12.73 3.27
C GLN A 24 -0.60 -14.23 3.53
N VAL A 25 0.57 -14.87 3.58
CA VAL A 25 0.73 -16.30 3.88
C VAL A 25 0.23 -16.66 5.28
N ALA A 26 0.38 -15.76 6.25
CA ALA A 26 -0.11 -15.94 7.61
C ALA A 26 -1.62 -15.63 7.78
N ASP A 27 -2.36 -15.46 6.68
CA ASP A 27 -3.78 -15.10 6.66
C ASP A 27 -4.10 -13.72 7.28
N SER A 28 -3.08 -12.85 7.40
CA SER A 28 -3.23 -11.49 7.89
C SER A 28 -3.53 -10.51 6.75
N GLY A 29 -4.40 -9.53 7.03
CA GLY A 29 -4.81 -8.50 6.08
C GLY A 29 -5.89 -8.98 5.11
N CYS A 30 -6.01 -8.30 3.96
CA CYS A 30 -7.10 -8.53 3.00
C CYS A 30 -6.63 -8.91 1.60
N LEU A 31 -5.32 -8.97 1.35
CA LEU A 31 -4.76 -9.20 0.02
C LEU A 31 -5.06 -10.62 -0.50
N PRO A 32 -5.35 -10.78 -1.81
CA PRO A 32 -5.51 -12.09 -2.43
C PRO A 32 -4.15 -12.79 -2.59
N ALA A 33 -4.17 -14.06 -2.98
CA ALA A 33 -2.96 -14.87 -3.17
C ALA A 33 -1.99 -14.32 -4.23
N ASP A 34 -2.43 -13.45 -5.14
CA ASP A 34 -1.59 -12.76 -6.11
C ASP A 34 -1.30 -11.30 -5.75
N LEU A 35 -1.67 -10.88 -4.53
CA LEU A 35 -1.52 -9.52 -3.99
C LEU A 35 -2.20 -8.43 -4.82
N GLY A 36 -3.15 -8.78 -5.71
CA GLY A 36 -3.79 -7.84 -6.63
C GLY A 36 -2.92 -7.51 -7.86
N LEU A 37 -1.84 -8.24 -8.07
CA LEU A 37 -0.94 -8.08 -9.23
C LEU A 37 -1.39 -8.87 -10.45
N GLY A 38 -2.25 -9.88 -10.26
CA GLY A 38 -2.47 -10.93 -11.24
C GLY A 38 -1.36 -11.99 -11.24
N LYS A 39 -1.72 -13.20 -11.66
CA LYS A 39 -0.84 -14.40 -11.60
C LYS A 39 0.55 -14.20 -12.21
N ALA A 40 0.63 -13.57 -13.38
CA ALA A 40 1.89 -13.41 -14.10
C ALA A 40 2.87 -12.46 -13.39
N ALA A 41 2.40 -11.29 -12.95
CA ALA A 41 3.23 -10.33 -12.24
C ALA A 41 3.60 -10.82 -10.83
N HIS A 42 2.69 -11.51 -10.15
CA HIS A 42 2.99 -12.17 -8.87
C HIS A 42 4.09 -13.24 -9.01
N ALA A 43 3.98 -14.12 -10.02
CA ALA A 43 5.01 -15.13 -10.28
C ALA A 43 6.37 -14.50 -10.60
N ALA A 44 6.39 -13.42 -11.39
CA ALA A 44 7.61 -12.67 -11.70
C ALA A 44 8.22 -12.00 -10.45
N LEU A 45 7.38 -11.47 -9.54
CA LEU A 45 7.81 -10.91 -8.26
C LEU A 45 8.51 -11.98 -7.41
N LEU A 46 7.88 -13.14 -7.22
CA LEU A 46 8.46 -14.23 -6.44
C LEU A 46 9.77 -14.72 -7.05
N HIS A 47 9.79 -14.95 -8.36
CA HIS A 47 10.99 -15.38 -9.06
C HIS A 47 12.16 -14.38 -8.93
N THR A 48 11.86 -13.08 -8.96
CA THR A 48 12.88 -12.02 -8.97
C THR A 48 13.43 -11.72 -7.57
N TYR A 49 12.55 -11.58 -6.57
CA TYR A 49 12.91 -11.10 -5.23
C TYR A 49 13.12 -12.24 -4.22
N PHE A 50 12.45 -13.37 -4.42
CA PHE A 50 12.41 -14.50 -3.49
C PHE A 50 12.56 -15.86 -4.22
N PRO A 51 13.60 -16.06 -5.04
CA PRO A 51 13.77 -17.30 -5.77
C PRO A 51 13.84 -18.51 -4.83
N GLY A 52 13.04 -19.54 -5.13
CA GLY A 52 12.90 -20.73 -4.29
C GLY A 52 11.86 -20.63 -3.17
N PHE A 53 11.17 -19.49 -3.05
CA PHE A 53 9.97 -19.37 -2.22
C PHE A 53 8.76 -19.97 -2.94
N ASP A 54 8.23 -21.05 -2.39
CA ASP A 54 7.08 -21.80 -2.95
C ASP A 54 6.02 -22.02 -1.86
N VAL A 55 5.56 -20.92 -1.28
CA VAL A 55 4.45 -20.93 -0.32
C VAL A 55 3.32 -20.12 -0.90
N SER A 56 2.15 -20.74 -0.98
CA SER A 56 0.92 -20.08 -1.37
C SER A 56 0.13 -19.71 -0.12
N GLY A 57 -0.30 -18.46 -0.02
CA GLY A 57 -1.25 -18.06 1.01
C GLY A 57 -2.70 -18.40 0.64
N PRO A 58 -3.65 -18.01 1.50
CA PRO A 58 -5.08 -18.24 1.32
C PRO A 58 -5.61 -17.58 0.04
N VAL A 59 -6.43 -18.33 -0.70
CA VAL A 59 -7.17 -17.80 -1.84
C VAL A 59 -8.41 -17.08 -1.33
N ARG A 60 -8.53 -15.80 -1.63
CA ARG A 60 -9.69 -14.98 -1.29
C ARG A 60 -10.07 -14.08 -2.46
N ALA A 61 -11.37 -13.82 -2.60
CA ALA A 61 -11.85 -12.81 -3.52
C ALA A 61 -11.60 -11.43 -2.93
N VAL A 62 -11.15 -10.50 -3.76
CA VAL A 62 -11.08 -9.07 -3.38
C VAL A 62 -12.44 -8.47 -3.69
N GLU A 63 -13.00 -7.74 -2.73
CA GLU A 63 -14.19 -6.93 -3.00
C GLU A 63 -13.84 -5.88 -4.07
N ALA A 64 -14.70 -5.73 -5.08
CA ALA A 64 -14.49 -4.75 -6.12
C ALA A 64 -14.50 -3.35 -5.49
N ILE A 65 -13.40 -2.61 -5.65
CA ILE A 65 -13.31 -1.21 -5.26
C ILE A 65 -13.70 -0.38 -6.49
N PRO A 66 -14.82 0.35 -6.49
CA PRO A 66 -15.22 1.17 -7.63
C PRO A 66 -14.14 2.18 -8.06
N GLU A 67 -13.46 2.77 -7.08
CA GLU A 67 -12.39 3.76 -7.24
C GLU A 67 -10.98 3.15 -7.35
N TRP A 68 -10.85 1.84 -7.62
CA TRP A 68 -9.53 1.17 -7.71
C TRP A 68 -8.60 1.86 -8.72
N GLU A 69 -9.12 2.18 -9.90
CA GLU A 69 -8.33 2.82 -10.97
C GLU A 69 -7.84 4.22 -10.56
N ASP A 70 -8.66 4.99 -9.84
CA ASP A 70 -8.28 6.33 -9.36
C ASP A 70 -7.23 6.26 -8.26
N LEU A 71 -7.34 5.29 -7.35
CA LEU A 71 -6.32 4.99 -6.33
C LEU A 71 -4.99 4.60 -7.00
N GLN A 72 -5.04 3.66 -7.95
CA GLN A 72 -3.86 3.22 -8.68
C GLN A 72 -3.21 4.39 -9.42
N LYS A 73 -3.99 5.17 -10.17
CA LYS A 73 -3.52 6.33 -10.93
C LYS A 73 -2.88 7.37 -10.02
N LEU A 74 -3.50 7.69 -8.88
CA LEU A 74 -2.93 8.57 -7.86
C LEU A 74 -1.55 8.07 -7.42
N LEU A 75 -1.44 6.79 -7.04
CA LEU A 75 -0.18 6.22 -6.57
C LEU A 75 0.88 6.24 -7.66
N LEU A 76 0.53 5.88 -8.89
CA LEU A 76 1.42 5.90 -10.05
C LEU A 76 1.95 7.31 -10.36
N ASP A 77 1.11 8.33 -10.29
CA ASP A 77 1.49 9.73 -10.54
C ASP A 77 2.49 10.27 -9.51
N PHE A 78 2.44 9.73 -8.28
CA PHE A 78 3.27 10.18 -7.16
C PHE A 78 4.44 9.23 -6.82
N ARG A 79 4.73 8.28 -7.70
CA ARG A 79 5.86 7.37 -7.55
C ARG A 79 7.19 8.11 -7.46
N ALA A 80 8.13 7.50 -6.73
CA ALA A 80 9.51 7.98 -6.68
C ALA A 80 10.22 7.87 -8.04
N CYS A 81 9.83 6.90 -8.87
CA CYS A 81 10.43 6.60 -10.17
C CYS A 81 11.91 6.18 -10.08
N GLU A 82 12.30 5.54 -8.99
CA GLU A 82 13.66 5.03 -8.75
C GLU A 82 13.76 3.52 -9.01
N HIS A 83 12.70 2.77 -8.69
CA HIS A 83 12.67 1.31 -8.78
C HIS A 83 11.42 0.78 -9.52
N PRO A 84 11.56 -0.28 -10.36
CA PRO A 84 10.41 -0.93 -10.97
C PRO A 84 9.43 -1.56 -9.97
N SER A 85 9.90 -1.91 -8.76
CA SER A 85 9.08 -2.46 -7.68
C SER A 85 7.95 -1.54 -7.25
N GLU A 86 8.10 -0.23 -7.41
CA GLU A 86 7.07 0.76 -7.09
C GLU A 86 5.77 0.55 -7.89
N LEU A 87 5.86 0.02 -9.12
CA LEU A 87 4.69 -0.37 -9.90
C LEU A 87 3.89 -1.48 -9.21
N LEU A 88 4.60 -2.45 -8.64
CA LEU A 88 4.00 -3.56 -7.90
C LEU A 88 3.38 -3.02 -6.60
N VAL A 89 4.12 -2.17 -5.87
CA VAL A 89 3.63 -1.56 -4.63
C VAL A 89 2.37 -0.71 -4.87
N ALA A 90 2.30 0.06 -5.96
CA ALA A 90 1.11 0.85 -6.28
C ALA A 90 -0.14 -0.03 -6.44
N ASN A 91 -0.03 -1.16 -7.15
CA ASN A 91 -1.15 -2.09 -7.33
C ASN A 91 -1.53 -2.79 -6.02
N ILE A 92 -0.54 -3.24 -5.26
CA ILE A 92 -0.77 -3.91 -3.96
C ILE A 92 -1.47 -2.96 -3.00
N LEU A 93 -1.01 -1.71 -2.90
CA LEU A 93 -1.55 -0.73 -1.99
C LEU A 93 -2.97 -0.31 -2.39
N ALA A 94 -3.23 -0.08 -3.69
CA ALA A 94 -4.58 0.18 -4.19
C ALA A 94 -5.53 -0.99 -3.88
N THR A 95 -5.06 -2.22 -4.01
CA THR A 95 -5.84 -3.43 -3.68
C THR A 95 -6.12 -3.53 -2.18
N ALA A 96 -5.15 -3.23 -1.32
CA ALA A 96 -5.32 -3.25 0.13
C ALA A 96 -6.34 -2.21 0.64
N CYS A 97 -6.64 -1.17 -0.15
CA CYS A 97 -7.71 -0.22 0.20
C CYS A 97 -9.11 -0.87 0.27
N ALA A 98 -9.32 -2.06 -0.31
CA ALA A 98 -10.58 -2.81 -0.19
C ALA A 98 -10.85 -3.26 1.25
N GLY A 99 -9.80 -3.40 2.07
CA GLY A 99 -9.94 -3.82 3.44
C GLY A 99 -10.68 -2.80 4.31
N ARG A 100 -11.25 -3.27 5.43
CA ARG A 100 -12.05 -2.44 6.33
C ARG A 100 -11.25 -1.88 7.51
N ASP A 101 -10.02 -2.33 7.67
CA ASP A 101 -9.16 -2.00 8.79
C ASP A 101 -8.18 -0.86 8.44
N HIS A 102 -7.16 -0.64 9.27
CA HIS A 102 -6.09 0.28 8.95
C HIS A 102 -5.25 -0.30 7.80
N LEU A 103 -4.77 0.57 6.90
CA LEU A 103 -4.08 0.11 5.67
C LEU A 103 -2.87 -0.79 5.95
N TRP A 104 -2.17 -0.59 7.07
CA TRP A 104 -1.04 -1.45 7.43
C TRP A 104 -1.50 -2.87 7.82
N GLN A 105 -2.65 -3.00 8.48
CA GLN A 105 -3.28 -4.29 8.81
C GLN A 105 -3.76 -4.98 7.54
N ASP A 106 -4.43 -4.24 6.65
CA ASP A 106 -4.93 -4.77 5.38
C ASP A 106 -3.82 -5.27 4.44
N LEU A 107 -2.65 -4.62 4.50
CA LEU A 107 -1.42 -5.06 3.82
C LEU A 107 -0.73 -6.25 4.52
N GLY A 108 -1.12 -6.59 5.75
CA GLY A 108 -0.46 -7.62 6.55
C GLY A 108 0.91 -7.20 7.10
N LEU A 109 1.18 -5.89 7.20
CA LEU A 109 2.41 -5.36 7.77
C LEU A 109 2.45 -5.52 9.30
N ALA A 110 3.65 -5.50 9.87
CA ALA A 110 3.81 -5.69 11.31
C ALA A 110 3.28 -4.52 12.14
N ASN A 111 3.39 -3.31 11.61
CA ASN A 111 2.99 -2.06 12.28
C ASN A 111 2.84 -0.91 11.28
N ARG A 112 2.43 0.24 11.82
CA ARG A 112 2.23 1.47 11.08
C ARG A 112 3.55 2.07 10.56
N GLU A 113 4.65 1.88 11.28
CA GLU A 113 5.97 2.38 10.89
C GLU A 113 6.47 1.72 9.59
N GLU A 114 6.20 0.42 9.40
CA GLU A 114 6.47 -0.27 8.13
C GLU A 114 5.70 0.36 6.97
N LEU A 115 4.42 0.70 7.19
CA LEU A 115 3.61 1.40 6.17
C LEU A 115 4.17 2.80 5.89
N SER A 116 4.54 3.56 6.92
CA SER A 116 5.13 4.89 6.73
C SER A 116 6.46 4.83 5.97
N ARG A 117 7.27 3.78 6.22
CA ARG A 117 8.48 3.51 5.43
C ARG A 117 8.14 3.16 3.98
N LEU A 118 7.15 2.30 3.75
CA LEU A 118 6.67 1.95 2.41
C LEU A 118 6.23 3.20 1.64
N MET A 119 5.44 4.07 2.27
CA MET A 119 5.00 5.33 1.68
C MET A 119 6.17 6.27 1.38
N SER A 120 7.15 6.35 2.27
CA SER A 120 8.32 7.23 2.09
C SER A 120 9.25 6.76 0.96
N VAL A 121 9.42 5.44 0.80
CA VAL A 121 10.24 4.83 -0.26
C VAL A 121 9.55 4.96 -1.61
N ASN A 122 8.26 4.64 -1.69
CA ASN A 122 7.57 4.51 -2.97
C ASN A 122 6.89 5.79 -3.45
N PHE A 123 6.41 6.62 -2.51
CA PHE A 123 5.58 7.80 -2.79
C PHE A 123 6.03 9.01 -1.96
N PRO A 124 7.31 9.44 -2.08
CA PRO A 124 7.92 10.42 -1.17
C PRO A 124 7.19 11.77 -1.14
N ALA A 125 6.61 12.19 -2.26
CA ALA A 125 5.82 13.42 -2.33
C ALA A 125 4.49 13.30 -1.55
N LEU A 126 3.78 12.17 -1.66
CA LEU A 126 2.59 11.89 -0.84
C LEU A 126 2.96 11.80 0.64
N ALA A 127 4.09 11.16 0.96
CA ALA A 127 4.54 11.03 2.33
C ALA A 127 4.83 12.37 3.00
N ARG A 128 5.50 13.30 2.30
CA ARG A 128 5.71 14.67 2.79
C ARG A 128 4.41 15.47 2.92
N ALA A 129 3.43 15.22 2.05
CA ALA A 129 2.15 15.91 2.07
C ALA A 129 1.22 15.42 3.20
N ASN A 130 1.42 14.20 3.71
CA ASN A 130 0.70 13.68 4.87
C ASN A 130 1.22 14.31 6.18
N THR A 131 0.88 15.58 6.38
CA THR A 131 1.25 16.35 7.57
C THR A 131 0.28 16.10 8.72
N GLY A 132 0.80 16.04 9.95
CA GLY A 132 -0.02 15.92 11.16
C GLY A 132 -0.47 14.50 11.52
N ASP A 133 0.14 13.48 10.90
CA ASP A 133 -0.09 12.07 11.24
C ASP A 133 -1.50 11.56 10.91
N MET A 134 -2.00 11.92 9.71
CA MET A 134 -3.29 11.41 9.22
C MET A 134 -3.19 9.92 8.93
N LYS A 135 -4.28 9.20 9.23
CA LYS A 135 -4.45 7.79 8.83
C LYS A 135 -4.23 7.62 7.33
N TRP A 136 -3.31 6.75 6.91
CA TRP A 136 -2.87 6.66 5.51
C TRP A 136 -4.00 6.44 4.52
N LYS A 137 -4.92 5.52 4.84
CA LYS A 137 -6.09 5.24 3.99
C LYS A 137 -6.91 6.53 3.79
N LYS A 138 -7.25 7.22 4.87
CA LYS A 138 -8.03 8.48 4.80
C LYS A 138 -7.30 9.58 4.04
N PHE A 139 -5.98 9.67 4.21
CA PHE A 139 -5.16 10.63 3.45
C PHE A 139 -5.22 10.34 1.94
N ILE A 140 -5.02 9.10 1.52
CA ILE A 140 -5.05 8.69 0.11
C ILE A 140 -6.41 8.97 -0.52
N TYR A 141 -7.50 8.57 0.15
CA TYR A 141 -8.86 8.85 -0.31
C TYR A 141 -9.13 10.35 -0.44
N ARG A 142 -8.65 11.16 0.51
CA ARG A 142 -8.74 12.61 0.39
C ARG A 142 -8.01 13.14 -0.84
N GLN A 143 -6.82 12.61 -1.18
CA GLN A 143 -6.09 13.02 -2.38
C GLN A 143 -6.84 12.65 -3.66
N VAL A 144 -7.46 11.46 -3.73
CA VAL A 144 -8.32 11.06 -4.86
C VAL A 144 -9.48 12.03 -5.00
N CYS A 145 -10.29 12.20 -3.96
CA CYS A 145 -11.49 13.03 -4.06
C CYS A 145 -11.19 14.53 -4.26
N SER A 146 -10.02 15.01 -3.82
CA SER A 146 -9.57 16.38 -4.12
C SER A 146 -9.21 16.57 -5.60
N ARG A 147 -8.75 15.52 -6.31
CA ARG A 147 -8.49 15.58 -7.76
C ARG A 147 -9.78 15.64 -8.56
N ASP A 148 -10.81 14.92 -8.12
CA ASP A 148 -12.11 14.90 -8.80
C ASP A 148 -12.96 16.14 -8.51
N GLY A 149 -12.47 17.04 -7.63
CA GLY A 149 -13.21 18.21 -7.16
C GLY A 149 -14.42 17.86 -6.30
N THR A 150 -14.59 16.59 -5.92
CA THR A 150 -15.75 16.07 -5.18
C THR A 150 -15.59 16.25 -3.67
N TYR A 151 -14.37 16.42 -3.17
CA TYR A 151 -14.12 16.56 -1.75
C TYR A 151 -13.67 17.96 -1.34
N VAL A 152 -14.54 18.60 -0.56
CA VAL A 152 -14.24 19.80 0.21
C VAL A 152 -14.41 19.44 1.68
N CYS A 153 -13.34 19.59 2.47
CA CYS A 153 -13.45 19.48 3.92
C CYS A 153 -14.33 20.64 4.42
N PRO A 154 -15.41 20.40 5.18
CA PRO A 154 -16.31 21.48 5.62
C PRO A 154 -15.67 22.41 6.66
N ALA A 155 -14.57 21.99 7.28
CA ALA A 155 -13.84 22.80 8.25
C ALA A 155 -12.81 23.71 7.54
N PRO A 156 -12.66 24.98 7.97
CA PRO A 156 -11.69 25.90 7.38
C PRO A 156 -10.23 25.49 7.63
N SER A 157 -9.98 24.65 8.64
CA SER A 157 -8.71 23.95 8.85
C SER A 157 -8.94 22.63 9.58
N CYS A 158 -7.98 21.69 9.48
CA CYS A 158 -8.07 20.41 10.17
C CYS A 158 -8.14 20.58 11.70
N GLY A 159 -7.39 21.53 12.27
CA GLY A 159 -7.29 21.72 13.73
C GLY A 159 -8.57 22.17 14.44
N VAL A 160 -9.56 22.67 13.70
CA VAL A 160 -10.89 23.05 14.25
C VAL A 160 -12.00 22.10 13.83
N CYS A 161 -11.66 21.03 13.10
CA CYS A 161 -12.62 20.03 12.65
C CYS A 161 -13.10 19.17 13.83
N LYS A 162 -14.42 19.09 14.05
CA LYS A 162 -15.00 18.23 15.10
C LYS A 162 -14.66 16.74 14.93
N ASP A 163 -14.36 16.33 13.70
CA ASP A 163 -13.95 14.97 13.35
C ASP A 163 -12.42 14.79 13.26
N TYR A 164 -11.63 15.75 13.75
CA TYR A 164 -10.16 15.71 13.69
C TYR A 164 -9.60 14.37 14.20
N ALA A 165 -10.03 13.91 15.38
CA ALA A 165 -9.59 12.65 15.98
C ALA A 165 -9.97 11.39 15.18
N LYS A 166 -10.94 11.49 14.25
CA LYS A 166 -11.24 10.38 13.35
C LYS A 166 -10.21 10.31 12.22
N CYS A 167 -9.71 11.45 11.77
CA CYS A 167 -8.77 11.56 10.66
C CYS A 167 -7.30 11.44 11.10
N PHE A 168 -7.00 11.91 12.31
CA PHE A 168 -5.66 12.04 12.87
C PHE A 168 -5.57 11.30 14.21
N GLY A 169 -4.41 10.73 14.51
CA GLY A 169 -4.14 10.02 15.76
C GLY A 169 -3.65 8.59 15.57
N PRO A 170 -3.24 7.91 16.66
CA PRO A 170 -2.66 6.58 16.59
C PRO A 170 -3.65 5.56 16.01
N GLU A 171 -3.14 4.71 15.12
CA GLU A 171 -3.84 3.56 14.55
C GLU A 171 -3.47 2.34 15.41
N ASN A 172 -4.31 2.02 16.41
CA ASN A 172 -4.21 0.77 17.17
C ASN A 172 -4.66 -0.43 16.33
#